data_AF-A0A9P4WHL8-F1
#
_entry.id   AF-A0A9P4WHL8-F1
#
_cell.length_a   1.000
_cell.length_b   1.000
_cell.length_c   1.000
_cell.angle_alpha   90.00
_cell.angle_beta   90.00
_cell.angle_gamma   90.00
#
_symmetry.space_group_name_H-M   'P 1'
#
loop_
_entity.id
_entity.type
_entity.pdbx_description
1 polymer ?
#
loop_
_entity_poly.entity_id
_entity_poly.type
_entity_poly.pdbx_seq_one_letter_code
_entity_poly.pdbx_strand_id
1 'polypeptide(L)'
;MKGTWEPEWYRNDRQPAFIGDGPLLAMFGKKKYLWGNMPALDILQLQNNESKTYTVSHDFNLLFAASGDLRNAIKTIVGLPEGYKGECVAVFNDMDFLIVARNAIMLLIAFYFESEIAVPMIIHLWYSALLPSSMMQAIQSNIFPMIDHVCQKIKTKPGGALQAKTFEIGGRKLRITLKKGEWARLARFCQVPEGLTAEAAQQIRRRITLAPERIDYRDRALLNMPAGVRQGEMHFRHTGVLLPYGCSTRDFDTPNPTLFPSCDWSMKDNASPRDGWLFDEYMENAPAAKADEFGAIFFHIRWLLLEFCSRLRSSNISFRLFNMDARDIGCYLGDMKFDRIEISNICDRGFVGPHVCLQVFSQLLKSTSQNPKATLLMLFINAAKETEHIANPQGDVPSMVSAMKRLERYIPIDKSRINLTRGGMNTSAHPDLILRTACYDMFQSWDKYFDMFMDEAKITQFATLYGMVIKKKHTIVQPWPYKIRNQIIKKEFDVLRASSTTGFERYMELQRLELAADHVSAGFADMQL
;
A
#
# COMPACT_ATOMS: atom_id res chain seq x y z
N MET A 1 8.44 -3.29 24.81
CA MET A 1 7.99 -3.57 26.17
C MET A 1 9.01 -4.53 26.74
N LYS A 2 8.95 -4.91 28.01
CA LYS A 2 9.85 -5.96 28.50
C LYS A 2 9.59 -7.26 27.72
N GLY A 3 10.59 -8.13 27.60
CA GLY A 3 10.41 -9.46 26.99
C GLY A 3 9.36 -10.31 27.72
N THR A 4 9.12 -10.01 29.00
CA THR A 4 8.11 -10.60 29.88
C THR A 4 6.71 -9.98 29.72
N TRP A 5 6.47 -9.17 28.69
CA TRP A 5 5.15 -8.59 28.46
C TRP A 5 4.13 -9.67 28.09
N GLU A 6 2.96 -9.59 28.71
CA GLU A 6 1.82 -10.47 28.44
C GLU A 6 0.58 -9.62 28.10
N PRO A 7 -0.28 -10.12 27.19
CA PRO A 7 -1.56 -9.48 26.87
C PRO A 7 -2.42 -9.18 28.10
N GLU A 8 -3.19 -8.11 28.04
CA GLU A 8 -4.05 -7.70 29.15
C GLU A 8 -5.13 -8.72 29.49
N TRP A 9 -5.76 -9.33 28.49
CA TRP A 9 -6.75 -10.40 28.74
C TRP A 9 -6.12 -11.56 29.53
N TYR A 10 -4.86 -11.89 29.25
CA TYR A 10 -4.16 -12.97 29.91
C TYR A 10 -3.75 -12.61 31.34
N ARG A 11 -3.27 -11.37 31.56
CA ARG A 11 -2.90 -10.90 32.90
C ARG A 11 -4.09 -10.78 33.84
N ASN A 12 -5.27 -10.47 33.30
CA ASN A 12 -6.51 -10.25 34.05
C ASN A 12 -7.46 -11.46 34.05
N ASP A 13 -6.99 -12.64 33.64
CA ASP A 13 -7.77 -13.89 33.61
C ASP A 13 -9.12 -13.77 32.86
N ARG A 14 -9.15 -12.97 31.78
CA ARG A 14 -10.35 -12.69 30.99
C ARG A 14 -10.29 -13.37 29.61
N GLN A 15 -11.44 -13.84 29.13
CA GLN A 15 -11.59 -14.26 27.74
C GLN A 15 -11.47 -13.05 26.79
N PRO A 16 -10.59 -13.09 25.78
CA PRO A 16 -10.45 -11.97 24.84
C PRO A 16 -11.67 -11.85 23.93
N ALA A 17 -12.01 -10.62 23.55
CA ALA A 17 -13.21 -10.27 22.80
C ALA A 17 -13.33 -10.93 21.41
N PHE A 18 -12.22 -11.44 20.87
CA PHE A 18 -12.19 -12.14 19.58
C PHE A 18 -12.40 -13.66 19.70
N ILE A 19 -12.59 -14.20 20.89
CA ILE A 19 -12.93 -15.62 21.11
C ILE A 19 -14.37 -15.69 21.62
N GLY A 20 -15.26 -16.35 20.87
CA GLY A 20 -16.69 -16.49 21.18
C GLY A 20 -17.58 -16.07 20.02
N ASP A 21 -18.86 -15.80 20.28
CA ASP A 21 -19.89 -15.47 19.26
C ASP A 21 -19.76 -14.05 18.66
N GLY A 22 -18.60 -13.41 18.84
CA GLY A 22 -18.30 -12.13 18.23
C GLY A 22 -18.11 -12.24 16.71
N PRO A 23 -18.26 -11.14 15.96
CA PRO A 23 -18.05 -11.16 14.52
C PRO A 23 -16.61 -11.56 14.18
N LEU A 24 -16.45 -12.51 13.25
CA LEU A 24 -15.16 -13.02 12.75
C LEU A 24 -14.21 -11.90 12.26
N LEU A 25 -14.78 -10.78 11.78
CA LEU A 25 -14.07 -9.57 11.35
C LEU A 25 -14.58 -8.35 12.12
N ALA A 26 -13.98 -8.06 13.26
CA ALA A 26 -14.25 -6.82 14.00
C ALA A 26 -13.35 -5.69 13.46
N MET A 27 -13.82 -4.99 12.42
CA MET A 27 -13.17 -3.76 11.95
C MET A 27 -13.47 -2.59 12.89
N PHE A 28 -12.50 -1.71 13.10
CA PHE A 28 -12.67 -0.50 13.91
C PHE A 28 -12.04 0.72 13.24
N GLY A 29 -12.65 1.89 13.45
CA GLY A 29 -12.33 3.09 12.68
C GLY A 29 -12.95 3.09 11.29
N LYS A 30 -12.38 3.88 10.39
CA LYS A 30 -12.86 4.07 9.02
C LYS A 30 -12.02 3.24 8.05
N LYS A 31 -12.58 2.87 6.89
CA LYS A 31 -11.95 1.96 5.92
C LYS A 31 -11.17 2.69 4.81
N LYS A 32 -10.37 3.70 5.14
CA LYS A 32 -9.46 4.34 4.18
C LYS A 32 -8.04 3.81 4.34
N TYR A 33 -7.36 3.63 3.22
CA TYR A 33 -5.96 3.19 3.15
C TYR A 33 -5.11 4.35 2.62
N LEU A 34 -4.89 5.37 3.47
CA LEU A 34 -4.09 6.54 3.09
C LEU A 34 -2.58 6.26 3.16
N TRP A 35 -2.20 5.15 3.76
CA TRP A 35 -0.87 4.54 3.75
C TRP A 35 -0.95 3.21 3.02
N GLY A 36 0.10 2.89 2.27
CA GLY A 36 0.26 1.61 1.61
C GLY A 36 0.10 0.45 2.59
N ASN A 37 -0.73 -0.52 2.22
CA ASN A 37 -0.96 -1.76 2.96
C ASN A 37 -0.20 -2.95 2.35
N MET A 38 0.71 -2.66 1.43
CA MET A 38 1.60 -3.61 0.78
C MET A 38 2.98 -2.98 0.65
N PRO A 39 4.07 -3.75 0.76
CA PRO A 39 5.40 -3.21 0.55
C PRO A 39 5.60 -2.60 -0.85
N ALA A 40 6.30 -1.48 -0.92
CA ALA A 40 6.61 -0.75 -2.16
C ALA A 40 7.31 -1.62 -3.21
N LEU A 41 6.88 -1.51 -4.46
CA LEU A 41 7.49 -2.14 -5.62
C LEU A 41 8.10 -1.08 -6.54
N ASP A 42 9.32 -1.34 -7.02
CA ASP A 42 9.79 -0.75 -8.28
C ASP A 42 9.18 -1.60 -9.40
N ILE A 43 8.26 -1.03 -10.20
CA ILE A 43 7.57 -1.75 -11.28
C ILE A 43 8.36 -1.75 -12.59
N LEU A 44 9.41 -0.94 -12.71
CA LEU A 44 10.32 -1.02 -13.83
C LEU A 44 11.24 -2.23 -13.67
N GLN A 45 11.81 -2.42 -12.46
CA GLN A 45 12.82 -3.44 -12.14
C GLN A 45 13.93 -3.47 -13.19
N LEU A 46 14.54 -2.31 -13.50
CA LEU A 46 15.41 -2.19 -14.67
C LEU A 46 16.56 -3.19 -14.70
N GLN A 47 17.09 -3.63 -13.55
CA GLN A 47 18.17 -4.62 -13.51
C GLN A 47 17.71 -6.04 -13.87
N ASN A 48 16.47 -6.40 -13.53
CA ASN A 48 15.92 -7.76 -13.67
C ASN A 48 15.01 -7.91 -14.89
N ASN A 49 14.45 -6.79 -15.37
CA ASN A 49 13.42 -6.76 -16.39
C ASN A 49 13.91 -6.12 -17.69
N GLU A 50 14.68 -5.03 -17.60
CA GLU A 50 15.31 -4.35 -18.74
C GLU A 50 16.82 -4.70 -18.83
N SER A 51 17.48 -4.48 -19.97
CA SER A 51 18.93 -4.71 -20.08
C SER A 51 19.72 -3.42 -19.76
N LYS A 52 20.90 -3.55 -19.16
CA LYS A 52 21.73 -2.40 -18.73
C LYS A 52 22.15 -1.45 -19.86
N THR A 53 22.20 -1.93 -21.11
CA THR A 53 22.78 -1.18 -22.24
C THR A 53 21.77 -0.31 -23.02
N TYR A 54 20.46 -0.50 -22.83
CA TYR A 54 19.42 0.21 -23.61
C TYR A 54 18.58 1.22 -22.81
N THR A 55 18.76 1.32 -21.50
CA THR A 55 17.76 1.93 -20.59
C THR A 55 17.92 3.43 -20.32
N VAL A 56 19.08 4.04 -20.61
CA VAL A 56 19.31 5.46 -20.27
C VAL A 56 18.55 6.44 -21.16
N SER A 57 18.17 6.05 -22.38
CA SER A 57 17.49 6.93 -23.34
C SER A 57 16.10 6.44 -23.75
N HIS A 58 15.59 5.38 -23.12
CA HIS A 58 14.28 4.83 -23.44
C HIS A 58 13.18 5.62 -22.72
N ASP A 59 12.13 6.00 -23.44
CA ASP A 59 10.99 6.68 -22.85
C ASP A 59 10.06 5.68 -22.15
N PHE A 60 9.70 5.95 -20.90
CA PHE A 60 8.84 5.09 -20.10
C PHE A 60 7.49 5.76 -19.81
N ASN A 61 6.41 5.06 -20.17
CA ASN A 61 5.06 5.39 -19.71
C ASN A 61 4.63 4.40 -18.63
N LEU A 62 4.35 4.91 -17.43
CA LEU A 62 3.94 4.14 -16.27
C LEU A 62 2.50 4.48 -15.89
N LEU A 63 1.69 3.48 -15.58
CA LEU A 63 0.32 3.65 -15.08
C LEU A 63 0.17 2.96 -13.72
N PHE A 64 -0.12 3.75 -12.69
CA PHE A 64 -0.60 3.32 -11.38
C PHE A 64 -2.12 3.54 -11.35
N ALA A 65 -2.90 2.55 -11.80
CA ALA A 65 -4.34 2.73 -12.10
C ALA A 65 -5.23 2.78 -10.86
N ALA A 66 -4.76 2.20 -9.75
CA ALA A 66 -5.33 2.30 -8.43
C ALA A 66 -4.18 2.52 -7.45
N SER A 67 -3.58 3.71 -7.55
CA SER A 67 -2.22 3.96 -7.10
C SER A 67 -2.03 3.76 -5.60
N GLY A 68 -3.06 4.01 -4.79
CA GLY A 68 -2.83 4.27 -3.38
C GLY A 68 -1.89 5.47 -3.20
N ASP A 69 -1.04 5.42 -2.19
CA ASP A 69 -0.03 6.45 -1.95
C ASP A 69 1.16 6.38 -2.95
N LEU A 70 2.12 7.30 -2.83
CA LEU A 70 3.21 7.45 -3.81
C LEU A 70 4.33 6.39 -3.70
N ARG A 71 4.23 5.39 -2.80
CA ARG A 71 5.36 4.51 -2.45
C ARG A 71 5.93 3.75 -3.66
N ASN A 72 5.05 3.20 -4.50
CA ASN A 72 5.45 2.44 -5.69
C ASN A 72 6.13 3.36 -6.71
N ALA A 73 5.55 4.54 -6.95
CA ALA A 73 6.08 5.48 -7.92
C ALA A 73 7.42 6.07 -7.49
N ILE A 74 7.57 6.48 -6.23
CA ILE A 74 8.84 6.97 -5.70
C ILE A 74 9.92 5.90 -5.87
N LYS A 75 9.65 4.67 -5.43
CA LYS A 75 10.60 3.56 -5.55
C LYS A 75 10.96 3.25 -7.02
N THR A 76 9.97 3.29 -7.91
CA THR A 76 10.17 3.09 -9.36
C THR A 76 11.02 4.18 -9.99
N ILE A 77 10.77 5.45 -9.65
CA ILE A 77 11.51 6.60 -10.20
C ILE A 77 12.95 6.64 -9.68
N VAL A 78 13.17 6.31 -8.39
CA VAL A 78 14.51 6.16 -7.83
C VAL A 78 15.29 5.04 -8.55
N GLY A 79 14.60 3.98 -8.99
CA GLY A 79 15.16 2.87 -9.76
C GLY A 79 15.64 3.23 -11.17
N LEU A 80 15.35 4.42 -11.70
CA LEU A 80 15.89 4.90 -12.97
C LEU A 80 17.43 5.04 -12.90
N PRO A 81 18.16 4.74 -13.99
CA PRO A 81 19.61 4.78 -13.98
C PRO A 81 20.11 6.21 -13.80
N GLU A 82 21.31 6.35 -13.24
CA GLU A 82 21.96 7.64 -13.18
C GLU A 82 22.20 8.20 -14.59
N GLY A 83 21.94 9.49 -14.76
CA GLY A 83 22.04 10.14 -16.07
C GLY A 83 20.95 9.73 -17.06
N TYR A 84 19.79 9.24 -16.61
CA TYR A 84 18.63 8.97 -17.46
C TYR A 84 18.21 10.21 -18.27
N LYS A 85 18.18 10.05 -19.60
CA LYS A 85 17.90 11.07 -20.62
C LYS A 85 16.55 10.91 -21.31
N GLY A 86 15.91 9.75 -21.18
CA GLY A 86 14.57 9.51 -21.71
C GLY A 86 13.51 10.34 -20.98
N GLU A 87 12.30 10.38 -21.55
CA GLU A 87 11.12 10.90 -20.88
C GLU A 87 10.45 9.79 -20.06
N CYS A 88 10.19 10.05 -18.78
CA CYS A 88 9.38 9.18 -17.94
C CYS A 88 8.07 9.88 -17.57
N VAL A 89 6.95 9.36 -18.06
CA VAL A 89 5.60 9.84 -17.73
C VAL A 89 4.93 8.85 -16.79
N ALA A 90 4.69 9.26 -15.54
CA ALA A 90 3.94 8.47 -14.58
C ALA A 90 2.51 9.00 -14.40
N VAL A 91 1.55 8.15 -14.73
CA VAL A 91 0.12 8.40 -14.61
C VAL A 91 -0.41 7.72 -13.34
N PHE A 92 -1.11 8.48 -12.52
CA PHE A 92 -1.76 8.01 -11.29
C PHE A 92 -3.26 8.18 -11.42
N ASN A 93 -3.97 7.17 -10.97
CA ASN A 93 -5.40 7.25 -10.74
C ASN A 93 -5.75 6.58 -9.42
N ASP A 94 -6.70 7.18 -8.72
CA ASP A 94 -7.39 6.53 -7.63
C ASP A 94 -8.83 7.03 -7.58
N MET A 95 -9.78 6.15 -7.26
CA MET A 95 -11.17 6.53 -7.10
C MET A 95 -11.37 7.34 -5.80
N ASP A 96 -10.49 7.15 -4.81
CA ASP A 96 -10.53 7.89 -3.56
C ASP A 96 -9.85 9.26 -3.68
N PHE A 97 -10.68 10.31 -3.62
CA PHE A 97 -10.20 11.69 -3.65
C PHE A 97 -9.15 11.98 -2.56
N LEU A 98 -9.24 11.39 -1.37
CA LEU A 98 -8.28 11.66 -0.29
C LEU A 98 -6.86 11.24 -0.69
N ILE A 99 -6.75 10.11 -1.38
CA ILE A 99 -5.48 9.58 -1.87
C ILE A 99 -4.91 10.51 -2.95
N VAL A 100 -5.72 10.85 -3.96
CA VAL A 100 -5.31 11.73 -5.05
C VAL A 100 -4.87 13.11 -4.53
N ALA A 101 -5.61 13.66 -3.58
CA ALA A 101 -5.30 14.97 -3.01
C ALA A 101 -3.98 14.97 -2.21
N ARG A 102 -3.73 13.92 -1.41
CA ARG A 102 -2.47 13.75 -0.68
C ARG A 102 -1.29 13.63 -1.64
N ASN A 103 -1.42 12.77 -2.65
CA ASN A 103 -0.40 12.57 -3.68
C ASN A 103 -0.11 13.88 -4.44
N ALA A 104 -1.15 14.65 -4.79
CA ALA A 104 -1.00 15.94 -5.43
C ALA A 104 -0.21 16.94 -4.57
N ILE A 105 -0.54 17.08 -3.28
CA ILE A 105 0.16 18.01 -2.38
C ILE A 105 1.62 17.57 -2.17
N MET A 106 1.88 16.28 -1.97
CA MET A 106 3.24 15.76 -1.81
C MET A 106 4.10 16.00 -3.06
N LEU A 107 3.54 15.81 -4.27
CA LEU A 107 4.26 16.10 -5.52
C LEU A 107 4.47 17.60 -5.71
N LEU A 108 3.50 18.45 -5.37
CA LEU A 108 3.68 19.91 -5.41
C LEU A 108 4.79 20.37 -4.45
N ILE A 109 4.89 19.78 -3.26
CA ILE A 109 5.99 20.04 -2.31
C ILE A 109 7.34 19.61 -2.92
N ALA A 110 7.43 18.41 -3.47
CA ALA A 110 8.66 17.91 -4.13
C ALA A 110 9.09 18.78 -5.32
N PHE A 111 8.14 19.41 -6.01
CA PHE A 111 8.41 20.26 -7.16
C PHE A 111 8.86 21.66 -6.74
N TYR A 112 8.22 22.22 -5.72
CA TYR A 112 8.41 23.61 -5.34
C TYR A 112 9.64 23.84 -4.46
N PHE A 113 9.83 23.00 -3.44
CA PHE A 113 10.88 23.21 -2.44
C PHE A 113 12.19 22.51 -2.80
N GLU A 114 13.30 23.03 -2.28
CA GLU A 114 14.59 22.33 -2.25
C GLU A 114 14.48 21.02 -1.47
N SER A 115 15.27 20.02 -1.87
CA SER A 115 15.14 18.63 -1.41
C SER A 115 15.19 18.53 0.13
N GLU A 116 16.06 19.31 0.75
CA GLU A 116 16.28 19.36 2.21
C GLU A 116 15.05 19.89 2.96
N ILE A 117 14.22 20.69 2.31
CA ILE A 117 12.97 21.24 2.85
C ILE A 117 11.79 20.31 2.47
N ALA A 118 11.72 19.87 1.22
CA ALA A 118 10.64 19.05 0.69
C ALA A 118 10.54 17.69 1.41
N VAL A 119 11.68 17.02 1.63
CA VAL A 119 11.73 15.66 2.19
C VAL A 119 11.07 15.56 3.57
N PRO A 120 11.46 16.34 4.60
CA PRO A 120 10.80 16.26 5.90
C PRO A 120 9.31 16.67 5.84
N MET A 121 8.96 17.65 4.99
CA MET A 121 7.56 18.02 4.78
C MET A 121 6.74 16.85 4.21
N ILE A 122 7.25 16.14 3.20
CA ILE A 122 6.57 14.98 2.61
C ILE A 122 6.46 13.85 3.62
N ILE A 123 7.51 13.50 4.36
CA ILE A 123 7.48 12.43 5.38
C ILE A 123 6.35 12.68 6.38
N HIS A 124 6.28 13.89 6.94
CA HIS A 124 5.31 14.20 7.98
C HIS A 124 3.90 14.41 7.43
N LEU A 125 3.74 15.02 6.25
CA LEU A 125 2.44 15.07 5.57
C LEU A 125 1.90 13.66 5.29
N TRP A 126 2.79 12.73 4.94
CA TRP A 126 2.44 11.35 4.65
C TRP A 126 2.07 10.58 5.91
N TYR A 127 2.90 10.56 6.94
CA TYR A 127 2.77 9.59 8.04
C TYR A 127 2.50 10.19 9.43
N SER A 128 2.56 11.51 9.60
CA SER A 128 2.33 12.15 10.90
C SER A 128 0.95 12.81 10.97
N ALA A 129 0.23 12.54 12.07
CA ALA A 129 -1.07 13.13 12.40
C ALA A 129 -0.96 14.61 12.77
N LEU A 130 0.16 15.02 13.35
CA LEU A 130 0.50 16.42 13.58
C LEU A 130 1.71 16.79 12.72
N LEU A 131 1.85 18.07 12.42
CA LEU A 131 2.93 18.69 11.68
C LEU A 131 3.52 19.81 12.54
N PRO A 132 4.79 20.18 12.35
CA PRO A 132 5.28 21.45 12.82
C PRO A 132 4.55 22.62 12.15
N SER A 133 4.16 23.62 12.94
CA SER A 133 3.47 24.83 12.46
C SER A 133 4.20 25.51 11.29
N SER A 134 5.53 25.52 11.30
CA SER A 134 6.34 26.05 10.20
C SER A 134 6.11 25.31 8.86
N MET A 135 5.93 23.98 8.88
CA MET A 135 5.62 23.20 7.67
C MET A 135 4.22 23.51 7.15
N MET A 136 3.25 23.67 8.05
CA MET A 136 1.89 24.04 7.65
C MET A 136 1.83 25.45 7.07
N GLN A 137 2.54 26.42 7.69
CA GLN A 137 2.69 27.77 7.16
C GLN A 137 3.35 27.79 5.78
N ALA A 138 4.35 26.93 5.54
CA ALA A 138 4.98 26.79 4.23
C ALA A 138 3.99 26.27 3.18
N ILE A 139 3.17 25.27 3.52
CA ILE A 139 2.11 24.76 2.63
C ILE A 139 1.07 25.86 2.33
N GLN A 140 0.63 26.60 3.35
CA GLN A 140 -0.34 27.69 3.21
C GLN A 140 0.20 28.87 2.39
N SER A 141 1.47 29.22 2.56
CA SER A 141 2.07 30.37 1.87
C SER A 141 2.47 30.07 0.43
N ASN A 142 2.80 28.81 0.11
CA ASN A 142 3.40 28.47 -1.18
C ASN A 142 2.57 27.52 -2.05
N ILE A 143 1.90 26.52 -1.45
CA ILE A 143 1.17 25.49 -2.21
C ILE A 143 -0.30 25.88 -2.36
N PHE A 144 -0.94 26.37 -1.30
CA PHE A 144 -2.33 26.81 -1.34
C PHE A 144 -2.61 27.85 -2.44
N PRO A 145 -1.81 28.92 -2.64
CA PRO A 145 -2.10 29.92 -3.67
C PRO A 145 -2.11 29.34 -5.09
N MET A 146 -1.29 28.32 -5.36
CA MET A 146 -1.28 27.64 -6.66
C MET A 146 -2.60 26.95 -6.94
N ILE A 147 -3.18 26.29 -5.94
CA ILE A 147 -4.44 25.56 -6.04
C ILE A 147 -5.62 26.54 -6.04
N ASP A 148 -5.57 27.57 -5.19
CA ASP A 148 -6.61 28.59 -5.11
C ASP A 148 -6.75 29.36 -6.43
N HIS A 149 -5.64 29.69 -7.09
CA HIS A 149 -5.66 30.29 -8.43
C HIS A 149 -6.42 29.45 -9.46
N VAL A 150 -6.30 28.12 -9.39
CA VAL A 150 -7.10 27.21 -10.24
C VAL A 150 -8.57 27.32 -9.87
N CYS A 151 -8.91 27.29 -8.58
CA CYS A 151 -10.28 27.42 -8.08
C CYS A 151 -10.94 28.71 -8.55
N GLN A 152 -10.23 29.84 -8.46
CA GLN A 152 -10.71 31.15 -8.94
C GLN A 152 -10.99 31.14 -10.46
N LYS A 153 -10.10 30.54 -11.26
CA LYS A 153 -10.26 30.44 -12.72
C LYS A 153 -11.45 29.58 -13.15
N ILE A 154 -11.77 28.53 -12.39
CA ILE A 154 -12.86 27.60 -12.72
C ILE A 154 -14.17 27.94 -12.00
N LYS A 155 -14.26 29.09 -11.31
CA LYS A 155 -15.43 29.46 -10.48
C LYS A 155 -16.76 29.42 -11.24
N THR A 156 -16.74 29.74 -12.54
CA THR A 156 -17.94 29.79 -13.40
C THR A 156 -18.28 28.46 -14.06
N LYS A 157 -17.42 27.43 -13.94
CA LYS A 157 -17.66 26.11 -14.52
C LYS A 157 -18.73 25.34 -13.72
N PRO A 158 -19.44 24.37 -14.32
CA PRO A 158 -20.35 23.50 -13.58
C PRO A 158 -19.65 22.69 -12.49
N GLY A 159 -20.34 22.37 -11.39
CA GLY A 159 -19.77 21.68 -10.22
C GLY A 159 -19.16 20.31 -10.54
N GLY A 160 -19.81 19.54 -11.41
CA GLY A 160 -19.34 18.22 -11.86
C GLY A 160 -18.35 18.25 -13.03
N ALA A 161 -18.03 19.42 -13.59
CA ALA A 161 -17.15 19.51 -14.75
C ALA A 161 -15.71 19.13 -14.35
N LEU A 162 -15.12 18.19 -15.09
CA LEU A 162 -13.70 17.86 -14.98
C LEU A 162 -12.86 19.04 -15.48
N GLN A 163 -11.88 19.43 -14.70
CA GLN A 163 -10.95 20.52 -15.00
C GLN A 163 -9.53 20.00 -14.83
N ALA A 164 -8.71 20.23 -15.86
CA ALA A 164 -7.30 19.85 -15.86
C ALA A 164 -6.41 21.09 -15.75
N LYS A 165 -5.39 21.01 -14.89
CA LYS A 165 -4.33 22.02 -14.77
C LYS A 165 -2.98 21.34 -14.84
N THR A 166 -2.10 21.86 -15.69
CA THR A 166 -0.67 21.54 -15.65
C THR A 166 0.07 22.63 -14.86
N PHE A 167 0.80 22.20 -13.83
CA PHE A 167 1.81 22.98 -13.11
C PHE A 167 3.18 22.67 -13.71
N GLU A 168 3.93 23.71 -14.02
CA GLU A 168 5.29 23.61 -14.54
C GLU A 168 6.21 24.40 -13.62
N ILE A 169 7.10 23.69 -12.91
CA ILE A 169 7.94 24.28 -11.84
C ILE A 169 9.38 23.81 -12.07
N GLY A 170 10.25 24.72 -12.51
CA GLY A 170 11.65 24.41 -12.84
C GLY A 170 11.78 23.23 -13.81
N GLY A 171 11.07 23.29 -14.95
CA GLY A 171 11.08 22.26 -16.00
C GLY A 171 10.28 20.97 -15.70
N ARG A 172 9.86 20.77 -14.46
CA ARG A 172 9.08 19.58 -14.03
C ARG A 172 7.59 19.81 -14.26
N LYS A 173 6.88 18.80 -14.78
CA LYS A 173 5.45 18.91 -15.16
C LYS A 173 4.56 18.01 -14.33
N LEU A 174 3.55 18.60 -13.70
CA LEU A 174 2.50 17.90 -12.94
C LEU A 174 1.13 18.32 -13.48
N ARG A 175 0.42 17.40 -14.13
CA ARG A 175 -0.96 17.60 -14.57
C ARG A 175 -1.91 16.98 -13.56
N ILE A 176 -2.84 17.76 -13.03
CA ILE A 176 -3.90 17.28 -12.13
C ILE A 176 -5.24 17.47 -12.82
N THR A 177 -6.07 16.42 -12.84
CA THR A 177 -7.42 16.44 -13.42
C THR A 177 -8.42 16.04 -12.34
N LEU A 178 -9.26 16.98 -11.93
CA LEU A 178 -10.26 16.82 -10.86
C LEU A 178 -11.57 17.50 -11.28
N LYS A 179 -12.70 17.08 -10.69
CA LYS A 179 -13.96 17.84 -10.81
C LYS A 179 -13.80 19.21 -10.12
N LYS A 180 -14.58 20.21 -10.54
CA LYS A 180 -14.54 21.54 -9.91
C LYS A 180 -14.70 21.48 -8.38
N GLY A 181 -15.65 20.70 -7.88
CA GLY A 181 -15.85 20.54 -6.43
C GLY A 181 -14.64 19.91 -5.71
N GLU A 182 -13.92 19.02 -6.39
CA GLU A 182 -12.71 18.36 -5.86
C GLU A 182 -11.50 19.32 -5.83
N TRP A 183 -11.38 20.25 -6.77
CA TRP A 183 -10.40 21.35 -6.69
C TRP A 183 -10.61 22.21 -5.44
N ALA A 184 -11.85 22.60 -5.16
CA ALA A 184 -12.16 23.34 -3.93
C ALA A 184 -11.86 22.53 -2.67
N ARG A 185 -12.12 21.21 -2.68
CA ARG A 185 -11.75 20.31 -1.58
C ARG A 185 -10.23 20.20 -1.41
N LEU A 186 -9.47 20.16 -2.51
CA LEU A 186 -8.01 20.10 -2.50
C LEU A 186 -7.42 21.36 -1.86
N ALA A 187 -7.97 22.53 -2.16
CA ALA A 187 -7.53 23.79 -1.54
C ALA A 187 -7.67 23.76 0.00
N ARG A 188 -8.77 23.19 0.51
CA ARG A 188 -8.99 23.04 1.97
C ARG A 188 -7.96 22.13 2.64
N PHE A 189 -7.35 21.20 1.93
CA PHE A 189 -6.30 20.33 2.47
C PHE A 189 -4.96 21.04 2.66
N CYS A 190 -4.82 22.26 2.17
CA CYS A 190 -3.68 23.12 2.49
C CYS A 190 -3.96 24.03 3.69
N GLN A 191 -5.05 23.81 4.44
CA GLN A 191 -5.43 24.61 5.60
C GLN A 191 -5.91 23.69 6.73
N VAL A 192 -5.59 24.04 7.97
CA VAL A 192 -6.13 23.33 9.14
C VAL A 192 -7.64 23.60 9.22
N PRO A 193 -8.49 22.57 9.41
CA PRO A 193 -9.92 22.78 9.61
C PRO A 193 -10.19 23.74 10.77
N GLU A 194 -11.15 24.64 10.58
CA GLU A 194 -11.52 25.62 11.60
C GLU A 194 -11.91 24.92 12.91
N GLY A 195 -11.35 25.38 14.02
CA GLY A 195 -11.60 24.82 15.36
C GLY A 195 -10.88 23.51 15.69
N LEU A 196 -10.15 22.89 14.75
CA LEU A 196 -9.39 21.68 15.03
C LEU A 196 -8.03 22.03 15.64
N THR A 197 -7.90 21.87 16.97
CA THR A 197 -6.61 22.01 17.67
C THR A 197 -5.79 20.71 17.61
N ALA A 198 -4.50 20.78 17.96
CA ALA A 198 -3.65 19.59 18.08
C ALA A 198 -4.17 18.60 19.13
N GLU A 199 -4.66 19.08 20.27
CA GLU A 199 -5.25 18.27 21.33
C GLU A 199 -6.50 17.56 20.84
N ALA A 200 -7.41 18.28 20.17
CA ALA A 200 -8.63 17.71 19.61
C ALA A 200 -8.31 16.63 18.55
N ALA A 201 -7.38 16.92 17.63
CA ALA A 201 -6.93 15.96 16.63
C ALA A 201 -6.33 14.69 17.25
N GLN A 202 -5.52 14.84 18.31
CA GLN A 202 -4.98 13.69 19.05
C GLN A 202 -6.07 12.89 19.77
N GLN A 203 -7.06 13.55 20.38
CA GLN A 203 -8.19 12.87 21.01
C GLN A 203 -8.99 12.06 20.00
N ILE A 204 -9.33 12.66 18.85
CA ILE A 204 -10.03 12.01 17.74
C ILE A 204 -9.26 10.76 17.29
N ARG A 205 -7.96 10.89 17.02
CA ARG A 205 -7.11 9.78 16.58
C ARG A 205 -7.02 8.68 17.63
N ARG A 206 -6.73 9.03 18.88
CA ARG A 206 -6.56 8.06 19.98
C ARG A 206 -7.85 7.33 20.30
N ARG A 207 -9.02 7.95 20.12
CA ARG A 207 -10.32 7.27 20.23
C ARG A 207 -10.45 6.11 19.24
N ILE A 208 -9.71 6.13 18.13
CA ILE A 208 -9.65 5.04 17.16
C ILE A 208 -8.46 4.11 17.42
N THR A 209 -7.23 4.63 17.44
CA THR A 209 -6.01 3.80 17.47
C THR A 209 -5.68 3.20 18.83
N LEU A 210 -6.23 3.78 19.90
CA LEU A 210 -6.05 3.36 21.30
C LEU A 210 -7.40 3.10 22.00
N ALA A 211 -8.45 2.83 21.23
CA ALA A 211 -9.77 2.52 21.76
C ALA A 211 -9.69 1.40 22.84
N PRO A 212 -10.23 1.60 24.05
CA PRO A 212 -10.29 0.57 25.09
C PRO A 212 -11.00 -0.70 24.61
N GLU A 213 -12.04 -0.55 23.79
CA GLU A 213 -12.82 -1.64 23.19
C GLU A 213 -11.98 -2.53 22.25
N ARG A 214 -10.79 -2.08 21.86
CA ARG A 214 -9.89 -2.73 20.91
C ARG A 214 -8.62 -3.28 21.55
N ILE A 215 -8.53 -3.29 22.88
CA ILE A 215 -7.33 -3.73 23.59
C ILE A 215 -6.94 -5.17 23.24
N ASP A 216 -7.89 -6.09 23.18
CA ASP A 216 -7.60 -7.50 22.87
C ASP A 216 -7.09 -7.67 21.43
N TYR A 217 -7.65 -6.94 20.47
CA TYR A 217 -7.19 -6.99 19.08
C TYR A 217 -5.79 -6.38 18.93
N ARG A 218 -5.53 -5.27 19.63
CA ARG A 218 -4.21 -4.63 19.66
C ARG A 218 -3.16 -5.52 20.30
N ASP A 219 -3.45 -6.11 21.46
CA ASP A 219 -2.53 -7.01 22.15
C ASP A 219 -2.27 -8.28 21.33
N ARG A 220 -3.28 -8.80 20.61
CA ARG A 220 -3.11 -9.89 19.63
C ARG A 220 -2.15 -9.50 18.50
N ALA A 221 -2.24 -8.28 17.97
CA ALA A 221 -1.28 -7.80 16.97
C ALA A 221 0.14 -7.69 17.55
N LEU A 222 0.27 -7.15 18.77
CA LEU A 222 1.57 -7.01 19.46
C LEU A 222 2.23 -8.36 19.75
N LEU A 223 1.46 -9.44 19.98
CA LEU A 223 2.02 -10.79 20.18
C LEU A 223 2.93 -11.23 19.02
N ASN A 224 2.59 -10.86 17.78
CA ASN A 224 3.37 -11.20 16.60
C ASN A 224 4.73 -10.46 16.51
N MET A 225 4.88 -9.37 17.27
CA MET A 225 6.03 -8.46 17.17
C MET A 225 7.09 -8.75 18.25
N PRO A 226 8.39 -8.55 17.96
CA PRO A 226 9.45 -8.55 18.97
C PRO A 226 9.30 -7.41 20.00
N ALA A 227 9.96 -7.57 21.15
CA ALA A 227 9.81 -6.67 22.30
C ALA A 227 10.08 -5.18 21.99
N GLY A 228 11.13 -4.87 21.23
CA GLY A 228 11.46 -3.49 20.84
C GLY A 228 10.44 -2.89 19.87
N VAL A 229 10.02 -3.66 18.88
CA VAL A 229 9.01 -3.28 17.88
C VAL A 229 7.68 -2.92 18.55
N ARG A 230 7.27 -3.68 19.58
CA ARG A 230 6.08 -3.35 20.39
C ARG A 230 6.17 -1.95 21.03
N GLN A 231 7.36 -1.48 21.44
CA GLN A 231 7.51 -0.12 21.98
C GLN A 231 7.32 0.92 20.90
N GLY A 232 7.98 0.74 19.76
CA GLY A 232 7.86 1.66 18.62
C GLY A 232 6.41 1.78 18.17
N GLU A 233 5.73 0.64 17.98
CA GLU A 233 4.33 0.59 17.55
C GLU A 233 3.41 1.29 18.56
N MET A 234 3.55 1.01 19.86
CA MET A 234 2.75 1.67 20.89
C MET A 234 3.09 3.16 21.04
N HIS A 235 4.36 3.54 20.88
CA HIS A 235 4.78 4.94 20.90
C HIS A 235 4.16 5.71 19.74
N PHE A 236 4.26 5.20 18.52
CA PHE A 236 3.62 5.79 17.34
C PHE A 236 2.09 5.86 17.51
N ARG A 237 1.45 4.84 18.08
CA ARG A 237 0.00 4.90 18.37
C ARG A 237 -0.37 5.97 19.40
N HIS A 238 0.53 6.35 20.31
CA HIS A 238 0.29 7.43 21.27
C HIS A 238 0.57 8.81 20.68
N THR A 239 1.70 8.96 19.97
CA THR A 239 2.15 10.27 19.44
C THR A 239 1.52 10.59 18.09
N GLY A 240 1.30 9.59 17.24
CA GLY A 240 0.85 9.75 15.86
C GLY A 240 1.87 10.45 14.97
N VAL A 241 3.15 10.50 15.35
CA VAL A 241 4.20 11.21 14.63
C VAL A 241 5.29 10.21 14.24
N LEU A 242 5.63 10.15 12.95
CA LEU A 242 6.71 9.30 12.44
C LEU A 242 8.06 9.99 12.67
N LEU A 243 8.80 9.49 13.66
CA LEU A 243 10.17 9.91 14.00
C LEU A 243 10.95 8.70 14.54
N PRO A 244 12.30 8.76 14.54
CA PRO A 244 13.11 7.85 15.32
C PRO A 244 12.70 7.84 16.80
N TYR A 245 12.75 6.66 17.41
CA TYR A 245 12.33 6.48 18.79
C TYR A 245 13.20 7.32 19.75
N GLY A 246 12.55 8.11 20.60
CA GLY A 246 13.22 9.01 21.54
C GLY A 246 13.39 10.45 21.04
N CYS A 247 13.12 10.73 19.76
CA CYS A 247 13.04 12.11 19.28
C CYS A 247 11.86 12.85 19.92
N SER A 248 12.05 14.15 20.17
CA SER A 248 10.99 15.01 20.69
C SER A 248 9.87 15.20 19.68
N THR A 249 8.63 15.14 20.15
CA THR A 249 7.42 15.48 19.36
C THR A 249 6.87 16.86 19.73
N ARG A 250 7.58 17.64 20.56
CA ARG A 250 7.10 18.92 21.09
C ARG A 250 6.72 19.92 19.99
N ASP A 251 7.51 19.95 18.92
CA ASP A 251 7.32 20.93 17.86
C ASP A 251 6.22 20.50 16.87
N PHE A 252 5.58 19.34 17.05
CA PHE A 252 4.45 18.86 16.24
C PHE A 252 3.14 19.34 16.86
N ASP A 253 2.80 20.60 16.61
CA ASP A 253 1.76 21.37 17.29
C ASP A 253 0.54 21.68 16.40
N THR A 254 0.54 21.22 15.15
CA THR A 254 -0.48 21.60 14.16
C THR A 254 -1.11 20.35 13.52
N PRO A 255 -2.44 20.19 13.48
CA PRO A 255 -3.06 19.04 12.83
C PRO A 255 -2.69 18.91 11.36
N ASN A 256 -2.44 17.69 10.91
CA ASN A 256 -2.29 17.38 9.48
C ASN A 256 -3.67 17.36 8.81
N PRO A 257 -4.06 18.40 8.04
CA PRO A 257 -5.42 18.51 7.50
C PRO A 257 -5.77 17.37 6.54
N THR A 258 -4.76 16.76 5.92
CA THR A 258 -4.95 15.66 4.97
C THR A 258 -5.25 14.32 5.63
N LEU A 259 -5.08 14.21 6.96
CA LEU A 259 -5.47 13.05 7.77
C LEU A 259 -6.76 13.28 8.58
N PHE A 260 -7.22 14.55 8.66
CA PHE A 260 -8.44 14.96 9.35
C PHE A 260 -9.41 15.73 8.42
N PRO A 261 -9.78 15.18 7.24
CA PRO A 261 -10.49 15.92 6.20
C PRO A 261 -11.90 16.39 6.62
N SER A 262 -12.51 15.77 7.63
CA SER A 262 -13.81 16.15 8.21
C SER A 262 -13.75 16.22 9.74
N CYS A 263 -12.60 16.62 10.30
CA CYS A 263 -12.34 16.56 11.74
C CYS A 263 -12.53 15.15 12.32
N ASP A 264 -12.24 14.12 11.53
CA ASP A 264 -12.33 12.70 11.89
C ASP A 264 -11.06 11.94 11.51
N TRP A 265 -10.80 10.81 12.17
CA TRP A 265 -9.73 9.91 11.77
C TRP A 265 -10.25 8.91 10.73
N SER A 266 -9.81 9.09 9.48
CA SER A 266 -10.33 8.36 8.33
C SER A 266 -9.72 6.96 8.12
N MET A 267 -8.74 6.54 8.93
CA MET A 267 -8.09 5.23 8.78
C MET A 267 -8.54 4.22 9.85
N LYS A 268 -8.11 2.96 9.66
CA LYS A 268 -8.32 1.87 10.62
C LYS A 268 -7.56 2.12 11.92
N ASP A 269 -7.98 1.46 12.99
CA ASP A 269 -7.28 1.42 14.27
C ASP A 269 -5.87 0.83 14.18
N ASN A 270 -5.63 -0.04 13.20
CA ASN A 270 -4.37 -0.76 13.05
C ASN A 270 -3.43 -0.27 11.94
N ALA A 271 -3.74 0.84 11.26
CA ALA A 271 -2.87 1.37 10.20
C ALA A 271 -1.47 1.70 10.74
N SER A 272 -0.43 1.29 10.02
CA SER A 272 0.97 1.54 10.39
C SER A 272 1.83 1.92 9.17
N PRO A 273 2.76 2.90 9.28
CA PRO A 273 3.75 3.17 8.24
C PRO A 273 4.59 1.94 7.85
N ARG A 274 4.72 0.95 8.75
CA ARG A 274 5.45 -0.31 8.51
C ARG A 274 4.86 -1.12 7.35
N ASP A 275 3.57 -0.97 7.07
CA ASP A 275 2.85 -1.80 6.10
C ASP A 275 3.23 -1.49 4.64
N GLY A 276 3.77 -0.29 4.40
CA GLY A 276 4.15 0.19 3.07
C GLY A 276 5.55 -0.19 2.61
N TRP A 277 6.39 -0.80 3.44
CA TRP A 277 7.82 -0.98 3.19
C TRP A 277 8.33 -2.37 3.56
N LEU A 278 9.31 -2.89 2.81
CA LEU A 278 9.92 -4.19 3.10
C LEU A 278 10.88 -4.08 4.29
N PHE A 279 10.76 -5.02 5.24
CA PHE A 279 11.62 -5.08 6.43
C PHE A 279 13.10 -5.02 6.08
N ASP A 280 13.55 -5.86 5.15
CA ASP A 280 14.97 -5.95 4.81
C ASP A 280 15.48 -4.62 4.25
N GLU A 281 14.67 -3.89 3.48
CA GLU A 281 15.07 -2.61 2.87
C GLU A 281 15.18 -1.47 3.89
N TYR A 282 14.19 -1.32 4.77
CA TYR A 282 14.26 -0.21 5.73
C TYR A 282 15.26 -0.49 6.85
N MET A 283 15.48 -1.75 7.21
CA MET A 283 16.42 -2.10 8.29
C MET A 283 17.89 -1.93 7.91
N GLU A 284 18.24 -1.89 6.62
CA GLU A 284 19.56 -1.43 6.16
C GLU A 284 19.88 0.00 6.65
N ASN A 285 18.83 0.82 6.80
CA ASN A 285 18.91 2.20 7.26
C ASN A 285 18.67 2.34 8.78
N ALA A 286 18.66 1.22 9.52
CA ALA A 286 18.38 1.24 10.95
C ALA A 286 19.45 2.03 11.74
N PRO A 287 19.04 2.92 12.66
CA PRO A 287 19.97 3.67 13.50
C PRO A 287 20.79 2.75 14.42
N ALA A 288 21.66 3.35 15.25
CA ALA A 288 22.41 2.59 16.27
C ALA A 288 21.48 1.73 17.15
N ALA A 289 20.27 2.23 17.45
CA ALA A 289 19.20 1.46 18.07
C ALA A 289 18.57 0.48 17.07
N LYS A 290 19.13 -0.72 16.92
CA LYS A 290 18.69 -1.74 15.95
C LYS A 290 17.27 -2.31 16.16
N ALA A 291 16.61 -1.94 17.26
CA ALA A 291 15.21 -2.29 17.52
C ALA A 291 14.22 -1.16 17.18
N ASP A 292 14.72 0.01 16.75
CA ASP A 292 13.90 1.15 16.34
C ASP A 292 13.52 1.06 14.85
N GLU A 293 12.49 0.26 14.56
CA GLU A 293 11.97 0.13 13.19
C GLU A 293 11.36 1.44 12.65
N PHE A 294 10.78 2.28 13.51
CA PHE A 294 10.20 3.56 13.08
C PHE A 294 11.28 4.56 12.69
N GLY A 295 12.41 4.58 13.40
CA GLY A 295 13.61 5.29 12.97
C GLY A 295 14.20 4.75 11.68
N ALA A 296 14.29 3.42 11.55
CA ALA A 296 14.76 2.77 10.31
C ALA A 296 13.89 3.16 9.11
N ILE A 297 12.57 3.12 9.26
CA ILE A 297 11.60 3.58 8.24
C ILE A 297 11.77 5.06 7.94
N PHE A 298 11.89 5.92 8.96
CA PHE A 298 12.10 7.35 8.77
C PHE A 298 13.35 7.63 7.92
N PHE A 299 14.48 6.98 8.23
CA PHE A 299 15.73 7.17 7.48
C PHE A 299 15.67 6.58 6.07
N HIS A 300 15.04 5.41 5.91
CA HIS A 300 14.82 4.80 4.60
C HIS A 300 13.99 5.71 3.68
N ILE A 301 12.84 6.21 4.18
CA ILE A 301 11.98 7.11 3.41
C ILE A 301 12.70 8.43 3.13
N ARG A 302 13.45 8.97 4.10
CA ARG A 302 14.25 10.18 3.91
C ARG A 302 15.26 10.00 2.77
N TRP A 303 15.99 8.89 2.76
CA TRP A 303 16.92 8.57 1.68
C TRP A 303 16.20 8.44 0.33
N LEU A 304 15.12 7.65 0.26
CA LEU A 304 14.33 7.47 -0.97
C LEU A 304 13.80 8.80 -1.52
N LEU A 305 13.30 9.68 -0.66
CA LEU A 305 12.77 10.98 -1.08
C LEU A 305 13.88 11.95 -1.52
N LEU A 306 15.07 11.90 -0.91
CA LEU A 306 16.23 12.67 -1.38
C LEU A 306 16.63 12.24 -2.80
N GLU A 307 16.73 10.94 -3.04
CA GLU A 307 17.00 10.38 -4.37
C GLU A 307 15.89 10.73 -5.36
N PHE A 308 14.63 10.62 -4.94
CA PHE A 308 13.49 10.99 -5.77
C PHE A 308 13.54 12.46 -6.18
N CYS A 309 13.73 13.38 -5.24
CA CYS A 309 13.86 14.81 -5.53
C CYS A 309 15.07 15.11 -6.43
N SER A 310 16.19 14.41 -6.24
CA SER A 310 17.37 14.49 -7.12
C SER A 310 17.04 14.05 -8.55
N ARG A 311 16.34 12.92 -8.73
CA ARG A 311 15.86 12.43 -10.04
C ARG A 311 14.91 13.41 -10.70
N LEU A 312 13.96 13.98 -9.98
CA LEU A 312 13.04 14.99 -10.52
C LEU A 312 13.77 16.22 -11.07
N ARG A 313 14.92 16.59 -10.51
CA ARG A 313 15.70 17.75 -10.95
C ARG A 313 16.67 17.44 -12.09
N SER A 314 17.12 16.18 -12.20
CA SER A 314 18.15 15.76 -13.16
C SER A 314 17.61 15.02 -14.39
N SER A 315 16.35 14.60 -14.39
CA SER A 315 15.74 13.80 -15.45
C SER A 315 14.42 14.38 -15.94
N ASN A 316 14.02 14.03 -17.17
CA ASN A 316 12.74 14.46 -17.75
C ASN A 316 11.59 13.57 -17.23
N ILE A 317 11.08 13.92 -16.05
CA ILE A 317 9.99 13.19 -15.39
C ILE A 317 8.75 14.07 -15.33
N SER A 318 7.60 13.53 -15.75
CA SER A 318 6.31 14.20 -15.65
C SER A 318 5.23 13.32 -15.05
N PHE A 319 4.25 13.95 -14.40
CA PHE A 319 3.18 13.27 -13.69
C PHE A 319 1.81 13.70 -14.20
N ARG A 320 0.87 12.74 -14.24
CA ARG A 320 -0.56 13.01 -14.50
C ARG A 320 -1.40 12.34 -13.41
N LEU A 321 -2.22 13.11 -12.70
CA LEU A 321 -3.09 12.61 -11.64
C LEU A 321 -4.56 12.73 -12.05
N PHE A 322 -5.31 11.67 -11.80
CA PHE A 322 -6.74 11.58 -12.02
C PHE A 322 -7.45 11.11 -10.74
N ASN A 323 -8.65 11.63 -10.50
CA ASN A 323 -9.59 11.06 -9.53
C ASN A 323 -10.82 10.55 -10.26
N MET A 324 -10.83 9.26 -10.60
CA MET A 324 -11.92 8.60 -11.31
C MET A 324 -11.91 7.10 -11.07
N ASP A 325 -12.99 6.44 -11.50
CA ASP A 325 -13.01 4.99 -11.57
C ASP A 325 -11.96 4.51 -12.57
N ALA A 326 -11.18 3.49 -12.19
CA ALA A 326 -10.10 2.98 -13.02
C ALA A 326 -10.61 2.39 -14.35
N ARG A 327 -11.89 2.02 -14.43
CA ARG A 327 -12.56 1.56 -15.66
C ARG A 327 -12.70 2.67 -16.70
N ASP A 328 -12.81 3.92 -16.26
CA ASP A 328 -13.09 5.07 -17.13
C ASP A 328 -11.81 5.78 -17.61
N ILE A 329 -10.65 5.45 -17.03
CA ILE A 329 -9.40 6.20 -17.25
C ILE A 329 -8.97 6.20 -18.73
N GLY A 330 -9.22 5.12 -19.46
CA GLY A 330 -8.78 4.97 -20.86
C GLY A 330 -9.23 6.12 -21.76
N CYS A 331 -10.45 6.64 -21.55
CA CYS A 331 -11.01 7.76 -22.33
C CYS A 331 -10.24 9.07 -22.16
N TYR A 332 -9.44 9.21 -21.10
CA TYR A 332 -8.69 10.42 -20.76
C TYR A 332 -7.19 10.32 -21.09
N LEU A 333 -6.72 9.15 -21.53
CA LEU A 333 -5.31 8.89 -21.83
C LEU A 333 -4.98 9.07 -23.31
N GLY A 334 -5.98 9.27 -24.17
CA GLY A 334 -5.78 9.37 -25.62
C GLY A 334 -5.07 8.12 -26.15
N ASP A 335 -4.06 8.30 -27.00
CA ASP A 335 -3.32 7.20 -27.61
C ASP A 335 -2.17 6.64 -26.75
N MET A 336 -2.05 7.07 -25.48
CA MET A 336 -0.97 6.60 -24.61
C MET A 336 -1.01 5.09 -24.44
N LYS A 337 0.15 4.46 -24.65
CA LYS A 337 0.43 3.06 -24.29
C LYS A 337 1.52 2.99 -23.25
N PHE A 338 1.39 2.03 -22.34
CA PHE A 338 2.20 1.93 -21.14
C PHE A 338 3.19 0.77 -21.21
N ASP A 339 4.39 1.03 -20.72
CA ASP A 339 5.42 0.01 -20.49
C ASP A 339 5.10 -0.79 -19.25
N ARG A 340 4.54 -0.15 -18.21
CA ARG A 340 4.13 -0.81 -16.98
C ARG A 340 2.76 -0.32 -16.55
N ILE A 341 1.90 -1.25 -16.21
CA ILE A 341 0.60 -0.96 -15.60
C ILE A 341 0.55 -1.74 -14.29
N GLU A 342 0.35 -1.05 -13.18
CA GLU A 342 0.09 -1.64 -11.87
C GLU A 342 -1.32 -1.24 -11.43
N ILE A 343 -2.14 -2.24 -11.10
CA ILE A 343 -3.56 -2.03 -10.80
C ILE A 343 -3.91 -2.40 -9.35
N SER A 344 -2.91 -2.67 -8.51
CA SER A 344 -3.09 -3.10 -7.13
C SER A 344 -4.07 -4.27 -7.05
N ASN A 345 -4.90 -4.31 -6.02
CA ASN A 345 -5.86 -5.37 -5.73
C ASN A 345 -7.25 -5.15 -6.32
N ILE A 346 -7.44 -4.21 -7.24
CA ILE A 346 -8.76 -3.98 -7.85
C ILE A 346 -9.22 -5.18 -8.71
N CYS A 347 -8.31 -6.08 -9.07
CA CYS A 347 -8.62 -7.32 -9.78
C CYS A 347 -9.18 -8.45 -8.89
N ASP A 348 -9.16 -8.33 -7.56
CA ASP A 348 -9.91 -9.27 -6.70
C ASP A 348 -11.43 -9.17 -6.98
N ARG A 349 -12.16 -10.29 -6.79
CA ARG A 349 -13.62 -10.40 -7.08
C ARG A 349 -14.45 -9.35 -6.32
N GLY A 350 -14.03 -8.99 -5.11
CA GLY A 350 -14.71 -7.99 -4.27
C GLY A 350 -14.57 -6.52 -4.74
N PHE A 351 -13.83 -6.25 -5.83
CA PHE A 351 -13.63 -4.91 -6.38
C PHE A 351 -14.10 -4.83 -7.84
N VAL A 352 -13.18 -4.63 -8.80
CA VAL A 352 -13.49 -4.57 -10.24
C VAL A 352 -13.50 -5.97 -10.85
N GLY A 353 -12.66 -6.88 -10.33
CA GLY A 353 -12.56 -8.26 -10.80
C GLY A 353 -11.61 -8.43 -12.00
N PRO A 354 -11.09 -9.64 -12.21
CA PRO A 354 -9.98 -9.86 -13.15
C PRO A 354 -10.42 -9.67 -14.60
N HIS A 355 -11.65 -10.02 -14.96
CA HIS A 355 -12.20 -9.92 -16.33
C HIS A 355 -12.23 -8.50 -16.85
N VAL A 356 -12.81 -7.58 -16.06
CA VAL A 356 -12.93 -6.17 -16.42
C VAL A 356 -11.56 -5.51 -16.42
N CYS A 357 -10.68 -5.87 -15.48
CA CYS A 357 -9.30 -5.40 -15.49
C CYS A 357 -8.56 -5.82 -16.78
N LEU A 358 -8.69 -7.08 -17.21
CA LEU A 358 -8.11 -7.53 -18.48
C LEU A 358 -8.67 -6.76 -19.68
N GLN A 359 -10.00 -6.56 -19.72
CA GLN A 359 -10.65 -5.81 -20.79
C GLN A 359 -10.10 -4.38 -20.90
N VAL A 360 -10.02 -3.66 -19.79
CA VAL A 360 -9.62 -2.24 -19.76
C VAL A 360 -8.11 -2.08 -19.99
N PHE A 361 -7.29 -2.81 -19.23
CA PHE A 361 -5.85 -2.53 -19.19
C PHE A 361 -5.04 -3.25 -20.26
N SER A 362 -5.56 -4.32 -20.88
CA SER A 362 -4.92 -4.95 -22.04
C SER A 362 -4.69 -3.95 -23.16
N GLN A 363 -5.69 -3.10 -23.44
CA GLN A 363 -5.63 -2.15 -24.53
C GLN A 363 -4.67 -0.99 -24.26
N LEU A 364 -4.42 -0.68 -22.99
CA LEU A 364 -3.50 0.38 -22.56
C LEU A 364 -2.04 -0.11 -22.53
N LEU A 365 -1.80 -1.43 -22.41
CA LEU A 365 -0.45 -1.98 -22.41
C LEU A 365 0.16 -1.96 -23.83
N LYS A 366 1.44 -1.58 -23.93
CA LYS A 366 2.25 -1.75 -25.15
C LYS A 366 2.28 -3.24 -25.53
N SER A 367 2.20 -3.54 -26.83
CA SER A 367 2.40 -4.91 -27.34
C SER A 367 3.86 -5.35 -27.19
N THR A 368 4.12 -6.65 -27.30
CA THR A 368 5.49 -7.18 -27.32
C THR A 368 6.35 -6.65 -28.47
N SER A 369 5.73 -6.19 -29.57
CA SER A 369 6.45 -5.54 -30.68
C SER A 369 6.86 -4.10 -30.35
N GLN A 370 6.08 -3.40 -29.52
CA GLN A 370 6.40 -2.04 -29.06
C GLN A 370 7.38 -2.06 -27.88
N ASN A 371 7.17 -2.95 -26.91
CA ASN A 371 8.11 -3.22 -25.83
C ASN A 371 7.94 -4.68 -25.35
N PRO A 372 8.91 -5.58 -25.57
CA PRO A 372 8.82 -6.99 -25.17
C PRO A 372 8.81 -7.20 -23.65
N LYS A 373 9.11 -6.16 -22.87
CA LYS A 373 9.10 -6.16 -21.40
C LYS A 373 7.85 -5.49 -20.83
N ALA A 374 6.96 -4.98 -21.68
CA ALA A 374 5.72 -4.38 -21.24
C ALA A 374 4.93 -5.35 -20.36
N THR A 375 4.54 -4.91 -19.17
CA THR A 375 3.93 -5.78 -18.16
C THR A 375 2.73 -5.11 -17.49
N LEU A 376 1.61 -5.84 -17.46
CA LEU A 376 0.47 -5.58 -16.58
C LEU A 376 0.66 -6.41 -15.30
N LEU A 377 0.73 -5.73 -14.16
CA LEU A 377 0.89 -6.32 -12.83
C LEU A 377 -0.43 -6.28 -12.08
N MET A 378 -0.92 -7.46 -11.72
CA MET A 378 -2.12 -7.68 -10.92
C MET A 378 -1.73 -8.21 -9.53
N LEU A 379 -2.40 -7.75 -8.48
CA LEU A 379 -2.23 -8.26 -7.12
C LEU A 379 -3.55 -8.86 -6.64
N PHE A 380 -3.52 -10.09 -6.14
CA PHE A 380 -4.66 -10.71 -5.47
C PHE A 380 -4.31 -10.88 -4.00
N ILE A 381 -5.04 -10.20 -3.13
CA ILE A 381 -4.89 -10.36 -1.67
C ILE A 381 -6.07 -11.12 -1.06
N ASN A 382 -7.15 -11.36 -1.81
CA ASN A 382 -8.33 -12.06 -1.29
C ASN A 382 -8.58 -13.39 -2.01
N ALA A 383 -8.27 -13.49 -3.31
CA ALA A 383 -8.66 -14.63 -4.16
C ALA A 383 -8.39 -16.02 -3.56
N ALA A 384 -7.18 -16.29 -3.07
CA ALA A 384 -6.83 -17.61 -2.54
C ALA A 384 -7.60 -17.94 -1.25
N LYS A 385 -7.77 -16.95 -0.35
CA LYS A 385 -8.44 -17.14 0.93
C LYS A 385 -9.95 -17.29 0.77
N GLU A 386 -10.55 -16.50 -0.11
CA GLU A 386 -11.98 -16.63 -0.46
C GLU A 386 -12.26 -18.01 -1.07
N THR A 387 -11.39 -18.48 -1.96
CA THR A 387 -11.53 -19.79 -2.61
C THR A 387 -11.36 -20.94 -1.62
N GLU A 388 -10.42 -20.84 -0.67
CA GLU A 388 -10.28 -21.81 0.44
C GLU A 388 -11.56 -21.92 1.26
N HIS A 389 -12.14 -20.77 1.63
CA HIS A 389 -13.36 -20.71 2.43
C HIS A 389 -14.58 -21.30 1.71
N ILE A 390 -14.73 -21.01 0.40
CA ILE A 390 -15.83 -21.55 -0.42
C ILE A 390 -15.65 -23.05 -0.63
N ALA A 391 -14.43 -23.50 -0.95
CA ALA A 391 -14.14 -24.92 -1.20
C ALA A 391 -14.23 -25.77 0.08
N ASN A 392 -13.90 -25.20 1.24
CA ASN A 392 -13.94 -25.88 2.52
C ASN A 392 -14.65 -25.02 3.58
N PRO A 393 -16.00 -24.96 3.58
CA PRO A 393 -16.75 -24.14 4.53
C PRO A 393 -16.52 -24.56 6.00
N GLN A 394 -16.15 -25.83 6.23
CA GLN A 394 -15.82 -26.39 7.54
C GLN A 394 -14.31 -26.36 7.84
N GLY A 395 -13.50 -25.77 6.95
CA GLY A 395 -12.03 -25.71 7.01
C GLY A 395 -11.33 -26.93 6.39
N ASP A 396 -10.15 -26.71 5.79
CA ASP A 396 -9.27 -27.79 5.32
C ASP A 396 -8.43 -28.34 6.49
N VAL A 397 -9.04 -29.24 7.28
CA VAL A 397 -8.42 -29.85 8.47
C VAL A 397 -7.07 -30.53 8.14
N PRO A 398 -6.93 -31.32 7.07
CA PRO A 398 -5.64 -31.89 6.68
C PRO A 398 -4.55 -30.84 6.42
N SER A 399 -4.85 -29.78 5.66
CA SER A 399 -3.92 -28.67 5.41
C SER A 399 -3.54 -27.96 6.71
N MET A 400 -4.52 -27.67 7.57
CA MET A 400 -4.31 -27.06 8.88
C MET A 400 -3.37 -27.90 9.76
N VAL A 401 -3.59 -29.21 9.86
CA VAL A 401 -2.74 -30.12 10.65
C VAL A 401 -1.30 -30.14 10.12
N SER A 402 -1.13 -30.18 8.79
CA SER A 402 0.18 -30.11 8.14
C SER A 402 0.90 -28.79 8.42
N ALA A 403 0.19 -27.67 8.28
CA ALA A 403 0.69 -26.33 8.57
C ALA A 403 1.13 -26.18 10.04
N MET A 404 0.30 -26.64 10.98
CA MET A 404 0.62 -26.65 12.42
C MET A 404 1.86 -27.49 12.75
N LYS A 405 2.03 -28.64 12.09
CA LYS A 405 3.23 -29.49 12.26
C LYS A 405 4.50 -28.79 11.78
N ARG A 406 4.42 -28.00 10.70
CA ARG A 406 5.56 -27.18 10.21
C ARG A 406 5.86 -26.02 11.17
N LEU A 407 4.80 -25.37 11.67
CA LEU A 407 4.89 -24.25 12.61
C LEU A 407 5.58 -24.63 13.93
N GLU A 408 5.46 -25.88 14.39
CA GLU A 408 6.10 -26.39 15.61
C GLU A 408 7.62 -26.11 15.66
N ARG A 409 8.29 -26.12 14.50
CA ARG A 409 9.73 -25.86 14.42
C ARG A 409 10.11 -24.41 14.75
N TYR A 410 9.15 -23.50 14.66
CA TYR A 410 9.35 -22.05 14.78
C TYR A 410 8.68 -21.45 16.01
N ILE A 411 7.59 -22.03 16.49
CA ILE A 411 6.88 -21.59 17.71
C ILE A 411 6.55 -22.84 18.53
N PRO A 412 7.52 -23.49 19.18
CA PRO A 412 7.29 -24.73 19.91
C PRO A 412 6.30 -24.52 21.05
N ILE A 413 5.48 -25.54 21.34
CA ILE A 413 4.55 -25.51 22.47
C ILE A 413 5.28 -25.91 23.76
N ASP A 414 5.34 -25.00 24.72
CA ASP A 414 5.69 -25.35 26.09
C ASP A 414 4.45 -25.85 26.85
N LYS A 415 4.26 -27.17 26.86
CA LYS A 415 3.13 -27.83 27.52
C LYS A 415 3.06 -27.54 29.02
N SER A 416 4.20 -27.25 29.66
CA SER A 416 4.22 -26.93 31.10
C SER A 416 3.55 -25.59 31.41
N ARG A 417 3.65 -24.63 30.47
CA ARG A 417 3.04 -23.30 30.60
C ARG A 417 1.55 -23.32 30.26
N ILE A 418 1.14 -24.13 29.29
CA ILE A 418 -0.28 -24.25 28.90
C ILE A 418 -1.11 -24.91 30.00
N ASN A 419 -0.55 -25.89 30.72
CA ASN A 419 -1.25 -26.59 31.79
C ASN A 419 -1.38 -25.77 33.09
N LEU A 420 -0.67 -24.65 33.20
CA LEU A 420 -0.83 -23.65 34.28
C LEU A 420 -1.94 -22.65 33.95
N THR A 421 -3.07 -23.13 33.38
CA THR A 421 -4.24 -22.26 33.18
C THR A 421 -4.65 -21.68 34.51
N ARG A 422 -4.47 -20.37 34.67
CA ARG A 422 -5.01 -19.59 35.79
C ARG A 422 -6.52 -19.85 35.81
N GLY A 423 -7.02 -20.32 36.96
CA GLY A 423 -8.33 -20.96 37.06
C GLY A 423 -9.45 -20.13 36.43
N GLY A 424 -10.13 -20.68 35.42
CA GLY A 424 -11.29 -20.09 34.76
C GLY A 424 -11.11 -19.70 33.29
N MET A 425 -9.86 -19.60 32.79
CA MET A 425 -9.62 -19.21 31.38
C MET A 425 -9.70 -20.42 30.43
N ASN A 426 -10.44 -20.25 29.31
CA ASN A 426 -10.44 -21.21 28.21
C ASN A 426 -9.00 -21.38 27.67
N THR A 427 -8.50 -22.61 27.57
CA THR A 427 -7.13 -22.91 27.09
C THR A 427 -6.84 -22.24 25.74
N SER A 428 -7.83 -22.13 24.85
CA SER A 428 -7.70 -21.45 23.56
C SER A 428 -7.32 -19.96 23.65
N ALA A 429 -7.53 -19.32 24.81
CA ALA A 429 -7.15 -17.92 25.05
C ALA A 429 -5.68 -17.73 25.47
N HIS A 430 -4.93 -18.82 25.67
CA HIS A 430 -3.52 -18.75 26.04
C HIS A 430 -2.71 -18.03 24.94
N PRO A 431 -1.87 -17.03 25.26
CA PRO A 431 -1.13 -16.24 24.28
C PRO A 431 -0.33 -17.06 23.26
N ASP A 432 0.32 -18.13 23.71
CA ASP A 432 1.11 -19.00 22.82
C ASP A 432 0.22 -19.75 21.80
N LEU A 433 -1.00 -20.14 22.18
CA LEU A 433 -1.94 -20.78 21.25
C LEU A 433 -2.53 -19.77 20.28
N ILE A 434 -2.88 -18.57 20.74
CA ILE A 434 -3.34 -17.48 19.86
C ILE A 434 -2.29 -17.08 18.84
N LEU A 435 -1.02 -16.97 19.27
CA LEU A 435 0.09 -16.69 18.38
C LEU A 435 0.21 -17.78 17.30
N ARG A 436 0.09 -19.05 17.67
CA ARG A 436 0.14 -20.15 16.70
C ARG A 436 -1.02 -20.14 15.71
N THR A 437 -2.24 -19.90 16.20
CA THR A 437 -3.44 -19.77 15.35
C THR A 437 -3.33 -18.58 14.40
N ALA A 438 -2.63 -17.51 14.78
CA ALA A 438 -2.38 -16.38 13.89
C ALA A 438 -1.36 -16.68 12.77
N CYS A 439 -0.50 -17.69 12.93
CA CYS A 439 0.62 -17.96 12.02
C CYS A 439 0.45 -19.17 11.10
N TYR A 440 -0.49 -20.09 11.36
CA TYR A 440 -0.56 -21.33 10.57
C TYR A 440 -0.90 -21.06 9.10
N ASP A 441 -1.68 -20.01 8.81
CA ASP A 441 -2.01 -19.56 7.45
C ASP A 441 -0.74 -19.27 6.62
N MET A 442 0.36 -18.85 7.24
CA MET A 442 1.64 -18.62 6.55
C MET A 442 2.27 -19.91 5.98
N PHE A 443 1.85 -21.08 6.47
CA PHE A 443 2.35 -22.40 6.08
C PHE A 443 1.37 -23.18 5.20
N GLN A 444 0.21 -22.62 4.86
CA GLN A 444 -0.75 -23.25 3.96
C GLN A 444 -0.26 -23.27 2.51
N SER A 445 -0.77 -24.24 1.75
CA SER A 445 -0.48 -24.40 0.31
C SER A 445 -1.43 -23.54 -0.53
N TRP A 446 -1.21 -22.22 -0.52
CA TRP A 446 -2.09 -21.26 -1.22
C TRP A 446 -2.15 -21.43 -2.74
N ASP A 447 -1.14 -22.05 -3.37
CA ASP A 447 -1.16 -22.34 -4.81
C ASP A 447 -2.39 -23.14 -5.22
N LYS A 448 -2.75 -24.18 -4.46
CA LYS A 448 -3.94 -25.02 -4.71
C LYS A 448 -5.20 -24.16 -4.88
N TYR A 449 -5.43 -23.24 -3.95
CA TYR A 449 -6.63 -22.40 -3.94
C TYR A 449 -6.58 -21.31 -4.99
N PHE A 450 -5.39 -20.79 -5.29
CA PHE A 450 -5.25 -19.83 -6.37
C PHE A 450 -5.42 -20.47 -7.75
N ASP A 451 -4.95 -21.70 -7.95
CA ASP A 451 -5.16 -22.46 -9.19
C ASP A 451 -6.65 -22.75 -9.41
N MET A 452 -7.37 -23.16 -8.34
CA MET A 452 -8.84 -23.27 -8.38
C MET A 452 -9.52 -21.96 -8.77
N PHE A 453 -9.08 -20.83 -8.18
CA PHE A 453 -9.58 -19.51 -8.54
C PHE A 453 -9.34 -19.17 -10.01
N MET A 454 -8.14 -19.48 -10.54
CA MET A 454 -7.77 -19.25 -11.94
C MET A 454 -8.68 -20.01 -12.91
N ASP A 455 -9.00 -21.26 -12.58
CA ASP A 455 -9.87 -22.12 -13.37
C ASP A 455 -11.33 -21.65 -13.30
N GLU A 456 -11.87 -21.40 -12.11
CA GLU A 456 -13.22 -20.89 -11.90
C GLU A 456 -13.45 -19.55 -12.60
N ALA A 457 -12.51 -18.62 -12.44
CA ALA A 457 -12.56 -17.31 -13.06
C ALA A 457 -12.15 -17.34 -14.54
N LYS A 458 -11.74 -18.49 -15.09
CA LYS A 458 -11.33 -18.61 -16.50
C LYS A 458 -10.33 -17.55 -16.94
N ILE A 459 -9.39 -17.18 -16.07
CA ILE A 459 -8.51 -16.00 -16.28
C ILE A 459 -7.63 -16.20 -17.52
N THR A 460 -7.13 -17.41 -17.75
CA THR A 460 -6.30 -17.73 -18.92
C THR A 460 -7.07 -17.54 -20.23
N GLN A 461 -8.34 -17.99 -20.29
CA GLN A 461 -9.19 -17.85 -21.47
C GLN A 461 -9.50 -16.37 -21.73
N PHE A 462 -9.86 -15.61 -20.70
CA PHE A 462 -10.12 -14.17 -20.84
C PHE A 462 -8.87 -13.36 -21.17
N ALA A 463 -7.71 -13.73 -20.62
CA ALA A 463 -6.45 -13.11 -21.02
C ALA A 463 -6.22 -13.31 -22.53
N THR A 464 -6.41 -14.53 -23.02
CA THR A 464 -6.26 -14.86 -24.45
C THR A 464 -7.26 -14.08 -25.31
N LEU A 465 -8.52 -13.97 -24.88
CA LEU A 465 -9.55 -13.18 -25.56
C LEU A 465 -9.12 -11.71 -25.79
N TYR A 466 -8.38 -11.14 -24.84
CA TYR A 466 -7.89 -9.77 -24.93
C TYR A 466 -6.44 -9.67 -25.44
N GLY A 467 -5.92 -10.72 -26.09
CA GLY A 467 -4.56 -10.74 -26.65
C GLY A 467 -3.45 -10.71 -25.59
N MET A 468 -3.75 -11.15 -24.38
CA MET A 468 -2.82 -11.19 -23.26
C MET A 468 -2.36 -12.63 -22.98
N VAL A 469 -1.13 -12.78 -22.49
CA VAL A 469 -0.62 -14.04 -21.98
C VAL A 469 0.01 -13.83 -20.60
N ILE A 470 -0.22 -14.78 -19.70
CA ILE A 470 0.39 -14.79 -18.37
C ILE A 470 1.87 -15.16 -18.51
N LYS A 471 2.75 -14.36 -17.93
CA LYS A 471 4.19 -14.61 -17.98
C LYS A 471 4.54 -15.82 -17.12
N LYS A 472 5.18 -16.82 -17.74
CA LYS A 472 5.70 -18.01 -17.05
C LYS A 472 6.77 -17.65 -16.01
N LYS A 473 7.63 -16.68 -16.34
CA LYS A 473 8.67 -16.15 -15.47
C LYS A 473 8.36 -14.69 -15.17
N HIS A 474 8.13 -14.41 -13.90
CA HIS A 474 7.99 -13.05 -13.39
C HIS A 474 9.33 -12.31 -13.45
N THR A 475 9.28 -11.01 -13.75
CA THR A 475 10.46 -10.14 -13.83
C THR A 475 10.37 -8.89 -12.94
N ILE A 476 9.18 -8.57 -12.42
CA ILE A 476 8.96 -7.45 -11.50
C ILE A 476 8.95 -7.94 -10.04
N VAL A 477 8.14 -8.94 -9.74
CA VAL A 477 7.97 -9.45 -8.38
C VAL A 477 7.65 -10.93 -8.41
N GLN A 478 8.16 -11.69 -7.42
CA GLN A 478 7.86 -13.12 -7.35
C GLN A 478 6.34 -13.38 -7.25
N PRO A 479 5.83 -14.50 -7.77
CA PRO A 479 4.45 -14.95 -7.59
C PRO A 479 3.90 -14.79 -6.17
N TRP A 480 4.64 -15.29 -5.19
CA TRP A 480 4.28 -15.34 -3.78
C TRP A 480 5.44 -14.78 -2.94
N PRO A 481 5.63 -13.46 -2.93
CA PRO A 481 6.84 -12.87 -2.38
C PRO A 481 6.94 -13.04 -0.86
N TYR A 482 5.81 -13.24 -0.16
CA TYR A 482 5.74 -13.34 1.31
C TYR A 482 5.46 -14.76 1.81
N LYS A 483 5.43 -15.75 0.91
CA LYS A 483 5.18 -17.14 1.29
C LYS A 483 6.37 -17.75 2.02
N ILE A 484 6.10 -18.49 3.10
CA ILE A 484 7.13 -19.22 3.83
C ILE A 484 7.70 -20.36 2.98
N ARG A 485 9.01 -20.30 2.72
CA ARG A 485 9.77 -21.35 2.03
C ARG A 485 10.14 -22.49 2.99
N ASN A 486 10.38 -23.68 2.45
CA ASN A 486 10.64 -24.90 3.24
C ASN A 486 11.90 -24.83 4.15
N GLN A 487 12.85 -23.96 3.83
CA GLN A 487 14.13 -23.82 4.54
C GLN A 487 14.28 -22.44 5.19
N ILE A 488 13.18 -21.73 5.46
CA ILE A 488 13.25 -20.43 6.11
C ILE A 488 13.92 -20.56 7.49
N ILE A 489 14.84 -19.65 7.80
CA ILE A 489 15.43 -19.60 9.14
C ILE A 489 14.49 -18.91 10.12
N LYS A 490 14.64 -19.19 11.41
CA LYS A 490 13.78 -18.64 12.47
C LYS A 490 13.66 -17.11 12.45
N LYS A 491 14.76 -16.42 12.15
CA LYS A 491 14.82 -14.96 12.08
C LYS A 491 13.92 -14.40 10.96
N GLU A 492 14.01 -14.95 9.76
CA GLU A 492 13.17 -14.55 8.62
C GLU A 492 11.69 -14.85 8.86
N PHE A 493 11.39 -15.99 9.50
CA PHE A 493 10.04 -16.30 9.95
C PHE A 493 9.51 -15.26 10.94
N ASP A 494 10.32 -14.87 11.94
CA ASP A 494 9.91 -13.86 12.93
C ASP A 494 9.66 -12.48 12.30
N VAL A 495 10.41 -12.14 11.25
CA VAL A 495 10.20 -10.92 10.46
C VAL A 495 8.87 -10.97 9.73
N LEU A 496 8.60 -12.03 8.95
CA LEU A 496 7.35 -12.17 8.20
C LEU A 496 6.13 -12.26 9.13
N ARG A 497 6.28 -12.88 10.30
CA ARG A 497 5.21 -12.89 11.31
C ARG A 497 4.90 -11.49 11.82
N ALA A 498 5.92 -10.66 11.99
CA ALA A 498 5.80 -9.32 12.56
C ALA A 498 5.41 -8.24 11.53
N SER A 499 5.35 -8.57 10.23
CA SER A 499 4.85 -7.73 9.15
C SER A 499 3.32 -7.84 9.01
N SER A 500 2.74 -7.00 8.15
CA SER A 500 1.30 -7.03 7.81
C SER A 500 0.94 -8.01 6.71
N THR A 501 1.93 -8.63 6.06
CA THR A 501 1.73 -9.66 5.04
C THR A 501 1.43 -11.01 5.67
N THR A 502 0.68 -11.83 4.95
CA THR A 502 0.10 -13.09 5.43
C THR A 502 0.63 -14.30 4.67
N GLY A 503 1.19 -14.09 3.48
CA GLY A 503 1.76 -15.13 2.63
C GLY A 503 0.83 -15.66 1.54
N PHE A 504 -0.42 -15.16 1.49
CA PHE A 504 -1.39 -15.46 0.41
C PHE A 504 -1.58 -14.31 -0.57
N GLU A 505 -0.72 -13.29 -0.54
CA GLU A 505 -0.70 -12.24 -1.55
C GLU A 505 -0.04 -12.74 -2.83
N ARG A 506 -0.82 -12.85 -3.91
CA ARG A 506 -0.40 -13.37 -5.21
C ARG A 506 -0.28 -12.25 -6.22
N TYR A 507 0.92 -12.03 -6.73
CA TYR A 507 1.11 -11.17 -7.90
C TYR A 507 0.95 -11.98 -9.18
N MET A 508 0.41 -11.41 -10.25
CA MET A 508 0.43 -11.99 -11.60
C MET A 508 0.97 -10.97 -12.58
N GLU A 509 1.85 -11.42 -13.47
CA GLU A 509 2.38 -10.59 -14.55
C GLU A 509 1.82 -11.08 -15.89
N LEU A 510 1.27 -10.16 -16.68
CA LEU A 510 0.79 -10.43 -18.03
C LEU A 510 1.49 -9.53 -19.04
N GLN A 511 1.64 -10.03 -20.25
CA GLN A 511 2.15 -9.29 -21.40
C GLN A 511 1.13 -9.33 -22.54
N ARG A 512 1.14 -8.31 -23.39
CA ARG A 512 0.24 -8.21 -24.54
C ARG A 512 0.93 -8.71 -25.80
N LEU A 513 0.35 -9.71 -26.44
CA LEU A 513 0.81 -10.20 -27.73
C LEU A 513 0.51 -9.21 -28.85
N GLU A 514 1.29 -9.26 -29.91
CA GLU A 514 0.92 -8.64 -31.17
C GLU A 514 -0.25 -9.42 -31.78
N LEU A 515 -1.35 -8.73 -32.08
CA LEU A 515 -2.45 -9.34 -32.80
C LEU A 515 -2.01 -9.49 -34.26
N ALA A 516 -1.80 -10.73 -34.72
CA ALA A 516 -1.68 -11.00 -36.16
C ALA A 516 -2.97 -10.55 -36.85
N ALA A 517 -2.86 -9.92 -38.01
CA ALA A 517 -3.96 -9.27 -38.73
C ALA A 517 -5.14 -10.20 -39.10
N ASP A 518 -5.00 -11.52 -38.92
CA ASP A 518 -5.92 -12.53 -39.47
C ASP A 518 -7.01 -13.05 -38.51
N HIS A 519 -7.06 -12.60 -37.25
CA HIS A 519 -8.01 -13.15 -36.25
C HIS A 519 -9.25 -12.29 -35.93
N VAL A 520 -9.46 -11.18 -36.62
CA VAL A 520 -10.57 -10.25 -36.34
C VAL A 520 -11.96 -10.83 -36.69
N SER A 521 -12.03 -11.93 -37.46
CA SER A 521 -13.31 -12.46 -37.98
C SER A 521 -13.91 -13.67 -37.25
N ALA A 522 -13.22 -14.31 -36.30
CA ALA A 522 -13.67 -15.60 -35.75
C ALA A 522 -14.18 -15.60 -34.30
N GLY A 523 -14.00 -14.52 -33.53
CA GLY A 523 -14.21 -14.54 -32.07
C GLY A 523 -15.62 -14.21 -31.58
N PHE A 524 -16.54 -13.76 -32.44
CA PHE A 524 -17.86 -13.24 -32.02
C PHE A 524 -19.04 -14.21 -32.22
N ALA A 525 -18.81 -15.43 -32.70
CA ALA A 525 -19.89 -16.36 -33.05
C ALA A 525 -20.27 -17.38 -31.94
N ASP A 526 -19.36 -17.75 -31.03
CA ASP A 526 -19.54 -18.99 -30.23
C ASP A 526 -19.50 -18.81 -28.71
N MET A 527 -20.16 -17.77 -28.17
CA MET A 527 -20.50 -17.77 -26.74
C MET A 527 -21.94 -17.27 -26.55
N GLN A 528 -22.87 -18.23 -26.48
CA GLN A 528 -24.20 -18.00 -25.92
C GLN A 528 -24.06 -17.69 -24.42
N LEU A 529 -24.71 -16.61 -24.00
CA LEU A 529 -24.75 -16.01 -22.66
C LEU A 529 -25.20 -16.96 -21.56
#